data_AF-A0A3A8L2G9-F1
#
_entry.id   AF-A0A3A8L2G9-F1
#
_cell.length_a   1.000
_cell.length_b   1.000
_cell.length_c   1.000
_cell.angle_alpha   90.00
_cell.angle_beta   90.00
_cell.angle_gamma   90.00
#
_symmetry.space_group_name_H-M   'P 1'
#
loop_
_entity.id
_entity.type
_entity.pdbx_description
1 polymer ?
#
loop_
_entity_poly.entity_id
_entity_poly.type
_entity_poly.pdbx_seq_one_letter_code
_entity_poly.pdbx_strand_id
1 'polypeptide(L)'
;MSASPAAKVALAQPAAAPTEVLPGLLGPLRDEKMAVCIDKAFNQVYQGTQILSRDERTSLMNFAKGLREKNPNMTAADLTESLVAELRKRRDGGDAVTPAKIEKFVKEAVNWTATCYEGAPRDATRAEIAEFTAFANKTMAEHPDMTPDQLSAAIMDEVRNKATGMTGGSGGSGGAGFAAGANVSKFIQDAVNWCSGLYSDNARDASPAEIKKWTDFANKTMAENPDMTPSQLSAAIMDGVRDEMTGMSGGPGGKPNVDKFIKDAVSWAAKLYEGTDRGPTQAEMKKWTDFANKTMAEHPDYSPSQLQAAIQDAVRDEVTGATTGGGQPNYKKLIDDAVSWASQAYQGASRTATPAEVDKWTKFAKAKLAENPDMTPSQLSSAITDAVRDDMRGVGGPAASAPLEQFVKDAFKWVFELYEGTPSDKPRLPTDREIRDWSNYAREQLKKNPNLTAEDLKSVITDGLRTALGNR
;
A
#
# COMPACT_ATOMS: atom_id res chain seq x y z
N MET A 1 11.18 -22.17 75.08
CA MET A 1 12.10 -22.61 74.01
C MET A 1 11.50 -22.13 72.70
N SER A 2 11.96 -20.99 72.18
CA SER A 2 11.51 -20.45 70.89
C SER A 2 12.67 -20.58 69.92
N ALA A 3 12.49 -21.40 68.89
CA ALA A 3 13.46 -21.62 67.83
C ALA A 3 13.38 -20.48 66.80
N SER A 4 14.55 -19.94 66.46
CA SER A 4 14.75 -18.98 65.37
C SER A 4 14.23 -19.50 64.02
N PRO A 5 13.67 -18.65 63.14
CA PRO A 5 13.44 -19.02 61.76
C PRO A 5 14.78 -19.05 61.01
N ALA A 6 15.07 -20.20 60.40
CA ALA A 6 16.20 -20.39 59.51
C ALA A 6 16.10 -19.45 58.30
N ALA A 7 17.13 -18.63 58.10
CA ALA A 7 17.34 -17.89 56.88
C ALA A 7 17.51 -18.88 55.72
N LYS A 8 16.48 -18.99 54.86
CA LYS A 8 16.63 -19.57 53.52
C LYS A 8 17.45 -18.58 52.69
N VAL A 9 18.76 -18.80 52.63
CA VAL A 9 19.60 -18.26 51.57
C VAL A 9 19.16 -18.95 50.28
N ALA A 10 18.29 -18.30 49.52
CA ALA A 10 18.07 -18.66 48.13
C ALA A 10 19.37 -18.37 47.40
N LEU A 11 20.10 -19.44 47.03
CA LEU A 11 21.16 -19.37 46.04
C LEU A 11 20.53 -18.86 44.75
N ALA A 12 20.62 -17.54 44.53
CA ALA A 12 20.37 -16.96 43.22
C ALA A 12 21.38 -17.62 42.27
N GLN A 13 20.87 -18.51 41.42
CA GLN A 13 21.64 -18.98 40.27
C GLN A 13 22.09 -17.72 39.51
N PRO A 14 23.36 -17.61 39.11
CA PRO A 14 23.80 -16.50 38.28
C PRO A 14 22.94 -16.54 37.01
N ALA A 15 22.17 -15.48 36.78
CA ALA A 15 21.46 -15.30 35.53
C ALA A 15 22.50 -15.45 34.42
N ALA A 16 22.30 -16.45 33.55
CA ALA A 16 23.19 -16.69 32.42
C ALA A 16 23.42 -15.34 31.72
N ALA A 17 24.68 -14.91 31.62
CA ALA A 17 25.02 -13.68 30.92
C ALA A 17 24.33 -13.72 29.54
N PRO A 18 23.55 -12.70 29.17
CA PRO A 18 22.84 -12.72 27.90
C PRO A 18 23.87 -12.90 26.78
N THR A 19 23.74 -13.99 26.02
CA THR A 19 24.68 -14.31 24.94
C THR A 19 24.73 -13.13 23.97
N GLU A 20 25.95 -12.64 23.70
CA GLU A 20 26.17 -11.50 22.81
C GLU A 20 25.57 -11.75 21.42
N VAL A 21 24.98 -10.71 20.82
CA VAL A 21 24.46 -10.73 19.45
C VAL A 21 25.43 -9.97 18.56
N LEU A 22 26.30 -10.73 17.90
CA LEU A 22 27.40 -10.20 17.08
C LEU A 22 27.09 -10.31 15.58
N PRO A 23 27.68 -9.46 14.72
CA PRO A 23 27.49 -9.53 13.27
C PRO A 23 27.85 -10.89 12.65
N GLY A 24 28.70 -11.71 13.31
CA GLY A 24 29.01 -13.06 12.84
C GLY A 24 27.81 -14.02 12.75
N LEU A 25 26.68 -13.66 13.37
CA LEU A 25 25.40 -14.39 13.25
C LEU A 25 24.67 -14.08 11.94
N LEU A 26 25.14 -13.12 11.14
CA LEU A 26 24.66 -12.86 9.78
C LEU A 26 25.20 -13.87 8.75
N GLY A 27 26.19 -14.69 9.13
CA GLY A 27 26.69 -15.75 8.27
C GLY A 27 25.66 -16.88 8.06
N PRO A 28 26.01 -17.91 7.26
CA PRO A 28 25.11 -19.01 6.95
C PRO A 28 24.50 -19.65 8.20
N LEU A 29 23.21 -19.96 8.15
CA LEU A 29 22.49 -20.57 9.26
C LEU A 29 23.17 -21.86 9.71
N ARG A 30 23.39 -21.98 11.02
CA ARG A 30 23.98 -23.18 11.63
C ARG A 30 22.94 -24.30 11.72
N ASP A 31 23.42 -25.54 11.73
CA ASP A 31 22.57 -26.73 11.77
C ASP A 31 21.66 -26.76 13.00
N GLU A 32 22.14 -26.27 14.15
CA GLU A 32 21.34 -26.15 15.37
C GLU A 32 20.15 -25.21 15.17
N LYS A 33 20.36 -24.07 14.49
CA LYS A 33 19.30 -23.11 14.22
C LYS A 33 18.30 -23.62 13.20
N MET A 34 18.77 -24.31 12.16
CA MET A 34 17.89 -24.96 11.19
C MET A 34 16.97 -25.98 11.85
N ALA A 35 17.45 -26.74 12.84
CA ALA A 35 16.62 -27.66 13.61
C ALA A 35 15.50 -26.92 14.37
N VAL A 36 15.81 -25.77 14.98
CA VAL A 36 14.80 -24.93 15.65
C VAL A 36 13.76 -24.40 14.64
N CYS A 37 14.19 -23.97 13.45
CA CYS A 37 13.25 -23.53 12.39
C CYS A 37 12.32 -24.66 11.95
N ILE A 38 12.82 -25.89 11.83
CA ILE A 38 12.01 -27.08 11.51
C ILE A 38 10.95 -27.32 12.59
N ASP A 39 11.35 -27.32 13.86
CA ASP A 39 10.42 -27.54 14.97
C ASP A 39 9.35 -26.45 15.05
N LYS A 40 9.73 -25.17 14.82
CA LYS A 40 8.78 -24.05 14.73
C LYS A 40 7.81 -24.19 13.56
N ALA A 41 8.31 -24.48 12.36
CA ALA A 41 7.49 -24.64 11.16
C ALA A 41 6.50 -25.81 11.32
N PHE A 42 6.97 -26.93 11.87
CA PHE A 42 6.16 -28.11 12.11
C PHE A 42 5.04 -27.83 13.12
N ASN A 43 5.36 -27.21 14.25
CA ASN A 43 4.35 -26.81 15.23
C ASN A 43 3.38 -25.77 14.65
N GLN A 44 3.83 -24.87 13.78
CA GLN A 44 2.95 -23.89 13.14
C GLN A 44 1.93 -24.54 12.19
N VAL A 45 2.30 -25.59 11.46
CA VAL A 45 1.41 -26.26 10.49
C VAL A 45 0.48 -27.26 11.17
N TYR A 46 0.97 -28.00 12.15
CA TYR A 46 0.23 -29.09 12.79
C TYR A 46 -0.29 -28.77 14.19
N GLN A 47 0.11 -27.65 14.80
CA GLN A 47 -0.39 -27.17 16.11
C GLN A 47 -0.35 -28.25 17.22
N GLY A 48 0.69 -29.08 17.22
CA GLY A 48 0.85 -30.19 18.18
C GLY A 48 -0.01 -31.43 17.93
N THR A 49 -0.79 -31.48 16.85
CA THR A 49 -1.62 -32.65 16.49
C THR A 49 -0.81 -33.82 15.91
N GLN A 50 0.43 -33.57 15.50
CA GLN A 50 1.37 -34.57 15.00
C GLN A 50 2.72 -34.42 15.70
N ILE A 51 3.46 -35.52 15.78
CA ILE A 51 4.82 -35.56 16.31
C ILE A 51 5.77 -35.77 15.14
N LEU A 52 6.75 -34.87 15.01
CA LEU A 52 7.77 -34.95 13.97
C LEU A 52 8.60 -36.24 14.13
N SER A 53 8.50 -37.15 13.17
CA SER A 53 9.27 -38.40 13.18
C SER A 53 10.75 -38.16 12.85
N ARG A 54 11.59 -39.17 13.13
CA ARG A 54 13.03 -39.10 12.85
C ARG A 54 13.34 -38.97 11.35
N ASP A 55 12.59 -39.67 10.51
CA ASP A 55 12.80 -39.67 9.06
C ASP A 55 12.33 -38.33 8.45
N GLU A 56 11.21 -37.79 8.92
CA GLU A 56 10.74 -36.46 8.52
C GLU A 56 11.70 -35.36 8.95
N ARG A 57 12.22 -35.43 10.18
CA ARG A 57 13.24 -34.47 10.65
C ARG A 57 14.49 -34.52 9.78
N THR A 58 14.92 -35.71 9.37
CA THR A 58 16.08 -35.89 8.48
C THR A 58 15.79 -35.33 7.09
N SER A 59 14.61 -35.60 6.54
CA SER A 59 14.15 -35.07 5.24
C SER A 59 14.09 -33.53 5.23
N LEU A 60 13.48 -32.93 6.25
CA LEU A 60 13.37 -31.48 6.39
C LEU A 60 14.73 -30.82 6.64
N MET A 61 15.63 -31.47 7.38
CA MET A 61 17.00 -30.98 7.56
C MET A 61 17.79 -30.99 6.24
N ASN A 62 17.66 -32.03 5.43
CA ASN A 62 18.28 -32.08 4.10
C ASN A 62 17.70 -31.01 3.17
N PHE A 63 16.39 -30.79 3.20
CA PHE A 63 15.73 -29.71 2.47
C PHE A 63 16.25 -28.34 2.91
N ALA A 64 16.34 -28.07 4.21
CA ALA A 64 16.89 -26.85 4.77
C ALA A 64 18.35 -26.62 4.35
N LYS A 65 19.18 -27.66 4.38
CA LYS A 65 20.57 -27.61 3.89
C LYS A 65 20.64 -27.28 2.40
N GLY A 66 19.81 -27.90 1.58
CA GLY A 66 19.73 -27.59 0.15
C GLY A 66 19.26 -26.16 -0.16
N LEU A 67 18.36 -25.61 0.66
CA LEU A 67 17.97 -24.20 0.56
C LEU A 67 19.12 -23.26 0.94
N ARG A 68 19.83 -23.56 2.03
CA ARG A 68 21.02 -22.79 2.47
C ARG A 68 22.14 -22.84 1.44
N GLU A 69 22.37 -23.97 0.78
CA GLU A 69 23.38 -24.09 -0.28
C GLU A 69 23.05 -23.21 -1.49
N LYS A 70 21.77 -23.14 -1.88
CA LYS A 70 21.30 -22.27 -2.97
C LYS A 70 21.29 -20.80 -2.60
N ASN A 71 21.00 -20.49 -1.34
CA ASN A 71 21.01 -19.13 -0.80
C ASN A 71 21.75 -19.09 0.55
N PRO A 72 23.08 -18.86 0.55
CA PRO A 72 23.89 -18.81 1.76
C PRO A 72 23.49 -17.70 2.75
N ASN A 73 22.78 -16.68 2.27
CA ASN A 73 22.32 -15.53 3.05
C ASN A 73 20.87 -15.68 3.55
N MET A 74 20.26 -16.86 3.38
CA MET A 74 18.90 -17.14 3.85
C MET A 74 18.77 -16.92 5.37
N THR A 75 17.78 -16.13 5.78
CA THR A 75 17.53 -15.88 7.22
C THR A 75 16.74 -17.02 7.86
N ALA A 76 16.76 -17.08 9.20
CA ALA A 76 15.95 -18.06 9.92
C ALA A 76 14.44 -17.92 9.65
N ALA A 77 13.98 -16.70 9.36
CA ALA A 77 12.59 -16.42 8.99
C ALA A 77 12.25 -16.99 7.61
N ASP A 78 13.09 -16.70 6.59
CA ASP A 78 12.92 -17.21 5.22
C ASP A 78 12.90 -18.74 5.18
N LEU A 79 13.80 -19.36 5.97
CA LEU A 79 13.85 -20.82 6.09
C LEU A 79 12.57 -21.37 6.74
N THR A 80 12.08 -20.73 7.81
CA THR A 80 10.86 -21.16 8.51
C THR A 80 9.65 -21.04 7.58
N GLU A 81 9.52 -19.95 6.83
CA GLU A 81 8.44 -19.76 5.86
C GLU A 81 8.49 -20.80 4.74
N SER A 82 9.68 -21.06 4.19
CA SER A 82 9.87 -22.10 3.16
C SER A 82 9.49 -23.49 3.67
N LEU A 83 9.86 -23.81 4.92
CA LEU A 83 9.48 -25.06 5.58
C LEU A 83 7.98 -25.14 5.85
N VAL A 84 7.33 -24.05 6.28
CA VAL A 84 5.87 -23.99 6.47
C VAL A 84 5.15 -24.21 5.14
N ALA A 85 5.61 -23.58 4.07
CA ALA A 85 5.04 -23.76 2.74
C ALA A 85 5.16 -25.22 2.28
N GLU A 86 6.34 -25.83 2.44
CA GLU A 86 6.58 -27.24 2.12
C GLU A 86 5.70 -28.18 2.96
N LEU A 87 5.57 -27.94 4.25
CA LEU A 87 4.73 -28.74 5.14
C LEU A 87 3.23 -28.57 4.86
N ARG A 88 2.77 -27.36 4.52
CA ARG A 88 1.38 -27.13 4.07
C ARG A 88 1.10 -27.87 2.77
N LYS A 89 2.02 -27.84 1.81
CA LYS A 89 1.91 -28.63 0.58
C LYS A 89 1.74 -30.12 0.88
N ARG A 90 2.55 -30.66 1.81
CA ARG A 90 2.44 -32.07 2.24
C ARG A 90 1.14 -32.38 2.99
N ARG A 91 0.66 -31.47 3.83
CA ARG A 91 -0.59 -31.62 4.60
C ARG A 91 -1.84 -31.55 3.71
N ASP A 92 -1.88 -30.57 2.81
CA ASP A 92 -3.06 -30.23 2.00
C ASP A 92 -3.10 -31.02 0.67
N GLY A 93 -2.17 -31.96 0.48
CA GLY A 93 -2.14 -32.90 -0.65
C GLY A 93 -1.62 -32.33 -1.97
N GLY A 94 -0.83 -31.25 -1.95
CA GLY A 94 -0.29 -30.59 -3.15
C GLY A 94 -1.38 -30.11 -4.14
N ASP A 95 -0.98 -29.66 -5.33
CA ASP A 95 -1.80 -29.07 -6.41
C ASP A 95 -2.90 -29.99 -7.01
N ALA A 96 -3.37 -31.01 -6.27
CA ALA A 96 -4.39 -31.94 -6.76
C ALA A 96 -5.80 -31.33 -6.70
N VAL A 97 -6.51 -31.40 -7.84
CA VAL A 97 -7.96 -31.18 -7.93
C VAL A 97 -8.67 -32.39 -7.32
N THR A 98 -9.48 -32.17 -6.29
CA THR A 98 -10.28 -33.21 -5.65
C THR A 98 -11.77 -33.02 -5.98
N PRO A 99 -12.60 -34.09 -5.91
CA PRO A 99 -14.04 -33.96 -6.14
C PRO A 99 -14.71 -32.89 -5.25
N ALA A 100 -14.26 -32.76 -4.01
CA ALA A 100 -14.77 -31.73 -3.08
C ALA A 100 -14.41 -30.30 -3.51
N LYS A 101 -13.23 -30.09 -4.11
CA LYS A 101 -12.83 -28.78 -4.66
C LYS A 101 -13.67 -28.41 -5.89
N ILE A 102 -13.92 -29.39 -6.78
CA ILE A 102 -14.78 -29.18 -7.96
C ILE A 102 -16.19 -28.76 -7.54
N GLU A 103 -16.79 -29.47 -6.59
CA GLU A 103 -18.13 -29.13 -6.09
C GLU A 103 -18.17 -27.72 -5.47
N LYS A 104 -17.11 -27.32 -4.76
CA LYS A 104 -16.98 -25.97 -4.22
C LYS A 104 -16.93 -24.91 -5.33
N PHE A 105 -16.10 -25.09 -6.35
CA PHE A 105 -16.00 -24.15 -7.48
C PHE A 105 -17.33 -23.98 -8.21
N VAL A 106 -18.09 -25.07 -8.40
CA VAL A 106 -19.42 -25.02 -9.01
C VAL A 106 -20.40 -24.20 -8.17
N LYS A 107 -20.44 -24.41 -6.85
CA LYS A 107 -21.32 -23.65 -5.94
C LYS A 107 -20.99 -22.16 -5.95
N GLU A 108 -19.71 -21.82 -5.91
CA GLU A 108 -19.24 -20.43 -5.96
C GLU A 108 -19.59 -19.76 -7.29
N ALA A 109 -19.40 -20.46 -8.42
CA ALA A 109 -19.74 -19.97 -9.75
C ALA A 109 -21.25 -19.72 -9.94
N VAL A 110 -22.11 -20.64 -9.46
CA VAL A 110 -23.58 -20.47 -9.55
C VAL A 110 -24.06 -19.34 -8.64
N ASN A 111 -23.53 -19.27 -7.41
CA ASN A 111 -23.89 -18.20 -6.48
C ASN A 111 -23.53 -16.82 -7.01
N TRP A 112 -22.31 -16.69 -7.55
CA TRP A 112 -21.83 -15.45 -8.16
C TRP A 112 -22.68 -15.08 -9.39
N THR A 113 -22.92 -16.02 -10.29
CA THR A 113 -23.74 -15.82 -11.49
C THR A 113 -25.17 -15.40 -11.13
N ALA A 114 -25.81 -16.05 -10.16
CA ALA A 114 -27.15 -15.68 -9.72
C ALA A 114 -27.19 -14.28 -9.07
N THR A 115 -26.17 -13.93 -8.29
CA THR A 115 -26.05 -12.58 -7.73
C THR A 115 -25.93 -11.52 -8.83
N CYS A 116 -25.18 -11.81 -9.89
CA CYS A 116 -24.95 -10.87 -10.99
C CYS A 116 -26.10 -10.79 -12.01
N TYR A 117 -26.82 -11.89 -12.28
CA TYR A 117 -27.79 -11.98 -13.38
C TYR A 117 -29.24 -12.25 -12.92
N GLU A 118 -29.43 -12.85 -11.75
CA GLU A 118 -30.77 -13.18 -11.20
C GLU A 118 -31.17 -12.22 -10.06
N GLY A 119 -30.24 -11.39 -9.56
CA GLY A 119 -30.49 -10.34 -8.57
C GLY A 119 -30.54 -10.81 -7.11
N ALA A 120 -30.32 -12.10 -6.86
CA ALA A 120 -30.19 -12.66 -5.52
C ALA A 120 -29.27 -13.90 -5.53
N PRO A 121 -28.46 -14.11 -4.48
CA PRO A 121 -27.65 -15.32 -4.37
C PRO A 121 -28.57 -16.54 -4.22
N ARG A 122 -28.25 -17.63 -4.91
CA ARG A 122 -28.86 -18.94 -4.70
C ARG A 122 -27.81 -20.03 -4.68
N ASP A 123 -28.23 -21.17 -4.15
CA ASP A 123 -27.42 -22.38 -4.17
C ASP A 123 -27.51 -23.10 -5.52
N ALA A 124 -26.44 -23.80 -5.88
CA ALA A 124 -26.45 -24.72 -7.01
C ALA A 124 -27.38 -25.90 -6.74
N THR A 125 -28.29 -26.16 -7.66
CA THR A 125 -29.16 -27.34 -7.62
C THR A 125 -28.34 -28.62 -7.82
N ARG A 126 -28.88 -29.76 -7.39
CA ARG A 126 -28.22 -31.06 -7.59
C ARG A 126 -27.96 -31.38 -9.07
N ALA A 127 -28.82 -30.88 -9.96
CA ALA A 127 -28.65 -31.01 -11.41
C ALA A 127 -27.47 -30.17 -11.93
N GLU A 128 -27.39 -28.90 -11.52
CA GLU A 128 -26.26 -28.00 -11.89
C GLU A 128 -24.93 -28.53 -11.33
N ILE A 129 -24.91 -29.03 -10.09
CA ILE A 129 -23.73 -29.65 -9.50
C ILE A 129 -23.27 -30.84 -10.34
N ALA A 130 -24.19 -31.74 -10.73
CA ALA A 130 -23.84 -32.91 -11.53
C ALA A 130 -23.33 -32.52 -12.93
N GLU A 131 -23.98 -31.55 -13.56
CA GLU A 131 -23.63 -31.05 -14.89
C GLU A 131 -22.25 -30.39 -14.93
N PHE A 132 -22.01 -29.39 -14.07
CA PHE A 132 -20.74 -28.67 -14.08
C PHE A 132 -19.59 -29.49 -13.50
N THR A 133 -19.88 -30.49 -12.66
CA THR A 133 -18.88 -31.50 -12.27
C THR A 133 -18.50 -32.39 -13.46
N ALA A 134 -19.45 -32.77 -14.31
CA ALA A 134 -19.14 -33.51 -15.53
C ALA A 134 -18.33 -32.67 -16.52
N PHE A 135 -18.64 -31.38 -16.67
CA PHE A 135 -17.82 -30.42 -17.41
C PHE A 135 -16.39 -30.34 -16.85
N ALA A 136 -16.23 -30.13 -15.54
CA ALA A 136 -14.93 -30.03 -14.90
C ALA A 136 -14.08 -31.30 -15.11
N ASN A 137 -14.69 -32.49 -14.97
CA ASN A 137 -14.00 -33.77 -15.21
C ASN A 137 -13.59 -33.95 -16.69
N LYS A 138 -14.44 -33.50 -17.62
CA LYS A 138 -14.12 -33.51 -19.06
C LYS A 138 -12.97 -32.55 -19.38
N THR A 139 -13.02 -31.32 -18.88
CA THR A 139 -11.98 -30.31 -19.07
C THR A 139 -10.63 -30.76 -18.50
N MET A 140 -10.62 -31.44 -17.34
CA MET A 140 -9.40 -32.04 -16.80
C MET A 140 -8.87 -33.22 -17.63
N ALA A 141 -9.76 -34.02 -18.24
CA ALA A 141 -9.35 -35.12 -19.11
C ALA A 141 -8.75 -34.61 -20.43
N GLU A 142 -9.27 -33.48 -20.95
CA GLU A 142 -8.77 -32.82 -22.16
C GLU A 142 -7.50 -31.99 -21.89
N HIS A 143 -7.30 -31.53 -20.65
CA HIS A 143 -6.17 -30.72 -20.22
C HIS A 143 -5.56 -31.22 -18.89
N PRO A 144 -4.75 -32.30 -18.92
CA PRO A 144 -4.24 -32.95 -17.71
C PRO A 144 -3.29 -32.08 -16.87
N ASP A 145 -2.67 -31.06 -17.46
CA ASP A 145 -1.76 -30.12 -16.78
C ASP A 145 -2.48 -28.86 -16.24
N MET A 146 -3.82 -28.82 -16.29
CA MET A 146 -4.60 -27.66 -15.85
C MET A 146 -4.52 -27.46 -14.34
N THR A 147 -4.19 -26.24 -13.92
CA THR A 147 -4.13 -25.87 -12.51
C THR A 147 -5.54 -25.71 -11.89
N PRO A 148 -5.69 -25.84 -10.55
CA PRO A 148 -6.97 -25.62 -9.88
C PRO A 148 -7.61 -24.25 -10.16
N ASP A 149 -6.81 -23.19 -10.27
CA ASP A 149 -7.31 -21.83 -10.53
C ASP A 149 -7.84 -21.69 -11.97
N GLN A 150 -7.14 -22.29 -12.95
CA GLN A 150 -7.61 -22.35 -14.34
C GLN A 150 -8.91 -23.14 -14.48
N LEU A 151 -9.04 -24.24 -13.73
CA LEU A 151 -10.27 -25.03 -13.68
C LEU A 151 -11.43 -24.25 -13.05
N SER A 152 -11.17 -23.51 -11.96
CA SER A 152 -12.18 -22.65 -11.32
C SER A 152 -12.69 -21.56 -12.27
N ALA A 153 -11.79 -20.91 -13.01
CA ALA A 153 -12.15 -19.90 -14.00
C ALA A 153 -13.00 -20.48 -15.15
N ALA A 154 -12.61 -21.64 -15.68
CA ALA A 154 -13.35 -22.31 -16.75
C ALA A 154 -14.78 -22.71 -16.31
N ILE A 155 -14.95 -23.19 -15.07
CA ILE A 155 -16.27 -23.51 -14.50
C ILE A 155 -17.12 -22.23 -14.39
N MET A 156 -16.53 -21.11 -13.94
CA MET A 156 -17.25 -19.84 -13.81
C MET A 156 -17.71 -19.30 -15.17
N ASP A 157 -16.89 -19.43 -16.21
CA ASP A 157 -17.24 -19.02 -17.56
C ASP A 157 -18.38 -19.86 -18.15
N GLU A 158 -18.36 -21.17 -17.95
CA GLU A 158 -19.41 -22.07 -18.45
C GLU A 158 -20.76 -21.82 -17.77
N VAL A 159 -20.76 -21.61 -16.44
CA VAL A 159 -21.96 -21.25 -15.67
C VAL A 159 -22.54 -19.91 -16.17
N ARG A 160 -21.68 -18.93 -16.43
CA ARG A 160 -22.07 -17.61 -16.94
C ARG A 160 -22.66 -17.69 -18.34
N ASN A 161 -22.02 -18.40 -19.25
CA ASN A 161 -22.48 -18.58 -20.64
C ASN A 161 -23.87 -19.20 -20.68
N LYS A 162 -24.12 -20.19 -19.81
CA LYS A 162 -25.42 -20.82 -19.67
C LYS A 162 -26.50 -19.87 -19.16
N ALA A 163 -26.17 -19.00 -18.20
CA ALA A 163 -27.12 -18.04 -17.62
C ALA A 163 -27.47 -16.88 -18.57
N THR A 164 -26.51 -16.43 -19.38
CA THR A 164 -26.68 -15.28 -20.29
C THR A 164 -27.16 -15.65 -21.69
N GLY A 165 -27.26 -16.96 -22.00
CA GLY A 165 -27.68 -17.44 -23.32
C GLY A 165 -26.63 -17.20 -24.42
N MET A 166 -25.42 -16.77 -24.06
CA MET A 166 -24.28 -16.76 -24.98
C MET A 166 -23.81 -18.19 -25.17
N THR A 167 -24.37 -18.86 -26.17
CA THR A 167 -23.75 -20.07 -26.70
C THR A 167 -22.43 -19.68 -27.36
N GLY A 168 -21.31 -20.11 -26.77
CA GLY A 168 -20.05 -20.21 -27.48
C GLY A 168 -20.27 -21.06 -28.74
N GLY A 169 -20.13 -20.41 -29.90
CA GLY A 169 -20.44 -20.89 -31.25
C GLY A 169 -20.69 -22.38 -31.48
N SER A 170 -21.94 -22.70 -31.84
CA SER A 170 -22.27 -23.50 -33.05
C SER A 170 -23.78 -23.57 -33.24
N GLY A 171 -24.29 -22.83 -34.23
CA GLY A 171 -25.53 -23.15 -34.95
C GLY A 171 -26.86 -22.70 -34.33
N GLY A 172 -27.60 -21.87 -35.08
CA GLY A 172 -29.06 -21.92 -35.08
C GLY A 172 -29.79 -20.62 -34.71
N SER A 173 -30.31 -19.96 -35.76
CA SER A 173 -31.27 -18.86 -35.80
C SER A 173 -32.36 -18.82 -34.72
N GLY A 174 -32.73 -17.60 -34.28
CA GLY A 174 -34.05 -17.32 -33.73
C GLY A 174 -34.11 -16.03 -32.92
N GLY A 175 -34.51 -14.92 -33.54
CA GLY A 175 -34.62 -13.62 -32.88
C GLY A 175 -35.72 -13.55 -31.82
N ALA A 176 -35.40 -12.88 -30.72
CA ALA A 176 -36.32 -12.06 -29.91
C ALA A 176 -35.46 -11.10 -29.07
N GLY A 177 -35.72 -9.80 -29.22
CA GLY A 177 -34.92 -8.73 -28.63
C GLY A 177 -34.93 -8.72 -27.09
N PHE A 178 -33.80 -8.26 -26.54
CA PHE A 178 -33.60 -8.03 -25.11
C PHE A 178 -34.64 -7.03 -24.55
N ALA A 179 -35.22 -7.36 -23.40
CA ALA A 179 -36.06 -6.48 -22.62
C ALA A 179 -35.24 -5.30 -22.04
N ALA A 180 -35.08 -4.22 -22.82
CA ALA A 180 -34.11 -3.15 -22.61
C ALA A 180 -34.51 -2.04 -21.59
N GLY A 181 -35.71 -2.08 -21.00
CA GLY A 181 -36.21 -0.94 -20.20
C GLY A 181 -35.84 -0.92 -18.71
N ALA A 182 -35.83 -2.07 -18.03
CA ALA A 182 -35.73 -2.12 -16.56
C ALA A 182 -34.30 -1.97 -16.02
N ASN A 183 -33.27 -2.26 -16.83
CA ASN A 183 -31.87 -2.25 -16.38
C ASN A 183 -31.24 -0.86 -16.40
N VAL A 184 -31.58 0.00 -17.37
CA VAL A 184 -30.99 1.34 -17.49
C VAL A 184 -31.41 2.24 -16.33
N SER A 185 -32.69 2.27 -15.96
CA SER A 185 -33.16 3.09 -14.83
C SER A 185 -32.53 2.67 -13.50
N LYS A 186 -32.28 1.37 -13.30
CA LYS A 186 -31.58 0.87 -12.11
C LYS A 186 -30.11 1.32 -12.08
N PHE A 187 -29.38 1.20 -13.19
CA PHE A 187 -27.99 1.68 -13.27
C PHE A 187 -27.87 3.17 -12.99
N ILE A 188 -28.81 3.97 -13.47
CA ILE A 188 -28.86 5.42 -13.20
C ILE A 188 -29.10 5.68 -11.71
N GLN A 189 -30.05 4.95 -11.11
CA GLN A 189 -30.38 5.10 -9.69
C GLN A 189 -29.19 4.75 -8.80
N ASP A 190 -28.55 3.61 -9.06
CA ASP A 190 -27.39 3.13 -8.31
C ASP A 190 -26.20 4.09 -8.48
N ALA A 191 -25.98 4.63 -9.68
CA ALA A 191 -24.94 5.61 -9.96
C ALA A 191 -25.14 6.94 -9.23
N VAL A 192 -26.35 7.51 -9.24
CA VAL A 192 -26.65 8.77 -8.55
C VAL A 192 -26.59 8.59 -7.05
N ASN A 193 -27.14 7.50 -6.51
CA ASN A 193 -27.10 7.20 -5.08
C ASN A 193 -25.66 7.09 -4.57
N TRP A 194 -24.82 6.32 -5.27
CA TRP A 194 -23.43 6.12 -4.91
C TRP A 194 -22.61 7.42 -5.02
N CYS A 195 -22.72 8.15 -6.14
CA CYS A 195 -21.96 9.39 -6.34
C CYS A 195 -22.40 10.49 -5.36
N SER A 196 -23.69 10.62 -5.07
CA SER A 196 -24.17 11.61 -4.11
C SER A 196 -23.77 11.29 -2.67
N GLY A 197 -23.76 10.01 -2.30
CA GLY A 197 -23.25 9.55 -1.01
C GLY A 197 -21.76 9.83 -0.82
N LEU A 198 -20.97 9.80 -1.89
CA LEU A 198 -19.52 10.06 -1.83
C LEU A 198 -19.13 11.53 -1.95
N TYR A 199 -19.85 12.33 -2.73
CA TYR A 199 -19.42 13.68 -3.11
C TYR A 199 -20.36 14.81 -2.67
N SER A 200 -21.47 14.52 -1.97
CA SER A 200 -22.46 15.55 -1.56
C SER A 200 -23.05 15.30 -0.16
N ASP A 201 -22.30 14.61 0.69
CA ASP A 201 -22.59 14.30 2.11
C ASP A 201 -23.89 13.53 2.40
N ASN A 202 -24.79 13.34 1.43
CA ASN A 202 -26.01 12.54 1.55
C ASN A 202 -26.33 11.79 0.25
N ALA A 203 -26.50 10.47 0.37
CA ALA A 203 -26.99 9.65 -0.72
C ALA A 203 -28.44 10.03 -1.06
N ARG A 204 -28.73 10.21 -2.34
CA ARG A 204 -30.08 10.55 -2.82
C ARG A 204 -30.45 9.76 -4.06
N ASP A 205 -31.74 9.76 -4.33
CA ASP A 205 -32.31 9.22 -5.54
C ASP A 205 -32.10 10.16 -6.74
N ALA A 206 -32.06 9.57 -7.94
CA ALA A 206 -31.99 10.33 -9.18
C ALA A 206 -33.29 11.14 -9.38
N SER A 207 -33.14 12.43 -9.65
CA SER A 207 -34.29 13.28 -9.99
C SER A 207 -34.86 12.89 -11.36
N PRO A 208 -36.14 13.19 -11.66
CA PRO A 208 -36.72 12.93 -12.99
C PRO A 208 -35.92 13.53 -14.16
N ALA A 209 -35.26 14.68 -13.92
CA ALA A 209 -34.40 15.32 -14.91
C ALA A 209 -33.12 14.51 -15.17
N GLU A 210 -32.49 13.98 -14.12
CA GLU A 210 -31.31 13.12 -14.22
C GLU A 210 -31.65 11.76 -14.85
N ILE A 211 -32.78 11.15 -14.47
CA ILE A 211 -33.25 9.90 -15.08
C ILE A 211 -33.40 10.07 -16.59
N LYS A 212 -34.05 11.15 -17.04
CA LYS A 212 -34.20 11.43 -18.47
C LYS A 212 -32.84 11.63 -19.15
N LYS A 213 -31.99 12.49 -18.58
CA LYS A 213 -30.67 12.81 -19.11
C LYS A 213 -29.79 11.57 -19.30
N TRP A 214 -29.70 10.72 -18.28
CA TRP A 214 -28.86 9.53 -18.31
C TRP A 214 -29.46 8.39 -19.13
N THR A 215 -30.79 8.35 -19.27
CA THR A 215 -31.45 7.43 -20.21
C THR A 215 -31.12 7.81 -21.66
N ASP A 216 -31.14 9.11 -22.00
CA ASP A 216 -30.77 9.59 -23.34
C ASP A 216 -29.29 9.27 -23.65
N PHE A 217 -28.40 9.43 -22.67
CA PHE A 217 -27.00 9.01 -22.76
C PHE A 217 -26.85 7.50 -22.97
N ALA A 218 -27.53 6.68 -22.18
CA ALA A 218 -27.46 5.22 -22.29
C ALA A 218 -27.96 4.74 -23.67
N ASN A 219 -29.08 5.29 -24.15
CA ASN A 219 -29.64 4.96 -25.46
C ASN A 219 -28.68 5.33 -26.60
N LYS A 220 -28.05 6.51 -26.53
CA LYS A 220 -27.05 6.94 -27.50
C LYS A 220 -25.82 6.01 -27.47
N THR A 221 -25.33 5.68 -26.28
CA THR A 221 -24.14 4.83 -26.10
C THR A 221 -24.36 3.41 -26.64
N MET A 222 -25.54 2.82 -26.41
CA MET A 222 -25.92 1.53 -26.97
C MET A 222 -26.12 1.57 -28.49
N ALA A 223 -26.62 2.67 -29.04
CA ALA A 223 -26.76 2.84 -30.48
C ALA A 223 -25.39 2.97 -31.18
N GLU A 224 -24.42 3.62 -30.54
CA GLU A 224 -23.05 3.76 -31.03
C GLU A 224 -22.21 2.50 -30.82
N ASN A 225 -22.56 1.66 -29.84
CA ASN A 225 -21.85 0.42 -29.49
C ASN A 225 -22.82 -0.77 -29.31
N PRO A 226 -23.27 -1.41 -30.40
CA PRO A 226 -24.30 -2.44 -30.34
C PRO A 226 -23.86 -3.74 -29.61
N ASP A 227 -22.56 -4.00 -29.51
CA ASP A 227 -22.00 -5.16 -28.80
C ASP A 227 -21.69 -4.87 -27.31
N MET A 228 -22.09 -3.69 -26.80
CA MET A 228 -21.82 -3.29 -25.42
C MET A 228 -22.58 -4.15 -24.41
N THR A 229 -21.83 -4.73 -23.47
CA THR A 229 -22.40 -5.52 -22.38
C THR A 229 -23.11 -4.64 -21.34
N PRO A 230 -24.09 -5.17 -20.59
CA PRO A 230 -24.73 -4.43 -19.49
C PRO A 230 -23.75 -3.91 -18.43
N SER A 231 -22.67 -4.64 -18.13
CA SER A 231 -21.61 -4.19 -17.22
C SER A 231 -20.83 -2.99 -17.76
N GLN A 232 -20.55 -2.97 -19.06
CA GLN A 232 -19.88 -1.83 -19.71
C GLN A 232 -20.81 -0.60 -19.74
N LEU A 233 -22.11 -0.81 -19.98
CA LEU A 233 -23.09 0.26 -19.92
C LEU A 233 -23.27 0.83 -18.50
N SER A 234 -23.33 -0.04 -17.49
CA SER A 234 -23.41 0.36 -16.08
C SER A 234 -22.19 1.18 -15.65
N ALA A 235 -20.98 0.73 -16.03
CA ALA A 235 -19.74 1.45 -15.79
C ALA A 235 -19.73 2.82 -16.48
N ALA A 236 -20.15 2.88 -17.75
CA ALA A 236 -20.22 4.14 -18.50
C ALA A 236 -21.21 5.14 -17.88
N ILE A 237 -22.37 4.67 -17.40
CA ILE A 237 -23.34 5.52 -16.68
C ILE A 237 -22.74 6.00 -15.34
N MET A 238 -22.09 5.12 -14.58
CA MET A 238 -21.45 5.47 -13.30
C MET A 238 -20.31 6.48 -13.48
N ASP A 239 -19.46 6.29 -14.49
CA ASP A 239 -18.39 7.23 -14.84
C ASP A 239 -18.97 8.58 -15.25
N GLY A 240 -20.00 8.61 -16.10
CA GLY A 240 -20.67 9.85 -16.50
C GLY A 240 -21.27 10.61 -15.30
N VAL A 241 -21.96 9.92 -14.40
CA VAL A 241 -22.55 10.54 -13.20
C VAL A 241 -21.46 11.06 -12.27
N ARG A 242 -20.38 10.29 -12.06
CA ARG A 242 -19.22 10.71 -11.27
C ARG A 242 -18.57 11.96 -11.88
N ASP A 243 -18.39 11.99 -13.18
CA ASP A 243 -17.72 13.10 -13.88
C ASP A 243 -18.54 14.39 -13.79
N GLU A 244 -19.87 14.30 -13.88
CA GLU A 244 -20.75 15.45 -13.67
C GLU A 244 -20.69 15.95 -12.22
N MET A 245 -20.71 15.03 -11.23
CA MET A 245 -20.68 15.39 -9.81
C MET A 245 -19.34 16.00 -9.38
N THR A 246 -18.24 15.48 -9.91
CA THR A 246 -16.88 15.97 -9.66
C THR A 246 -16.51 17.20 -10.51
N GLY A 247 -17.28 17.51 -11.56
CA GLY A 247 -16.98 18.58 -12.50
C GLY A 247 -15.89 18.22 -13.53
N MET A 248 -15.47 16.95 -13.58
CA MET A 248 -14.54 16.42 -14.58
C MET A 248 -15.13 16.44 -15.99
N SER A 249 -16.44 16.52 -16.15
CA SER A 249 -17.07 16.92 -17.41
C SER A 249 -18.31 17.80 -17.14
N GLY A 250 -18.63 18.70 -18.07
CA GLY A 250 -19.87 19.49 -18.08
C GLY A 250 -21.12 18.67 -18.45
N GLY A 251 -21.07 17.34 -18.31
CA GLY A 251 -22.08 16.39 -18.77
C GLY A 251 -21.62 15.57 -19.98
N PRO A 252 -22.52 14.77 -20.58
CA PRO A 252 -22.17 13.81 -21.64
C PRO A 252 -21.55 14.50 -22.87
N GLY A 253 -20.25 14.32 -23.07
CA GLY A 253 -19.46 14.96 -24.14
C GLY A 253 -19.03 16.41 -23.85
N GLY A 254 -19.12 16.87 -22.59
CA GLY A 254 -18.91 18.26 -22.18
C GLY A 254 -17.49 18.59 -21.71
N LYS A 255 -17.06 19.82 -21.98
CA LYS A 255 -15.79 20.43 -21.51
C LYS A 255 -15.67 20.41 -19.97
N PRO A 256 -14.45 20.50 -19.40
CA PRO A 256 -14.25 20.57 -17.95
C PRO A 256 -15.03 21.71 -17.28
N ASN A 257 -15.52 21.52 -16.05
CA ASN A 257 -16.20 22.56 -15.28
C ASN A 257 -15.19 23.49 -14.59
N VAL A 258 -14.59 24.39 -15.37
CA VAL A 258 -13.56 25.35 -14.93
C VAL A 258 -14.00 26.16 -13.71
N ASP A 259 -15.27 26.60 -13.66
CA ASP A 259 -15.77 27.42 -12.54
C ASP A 259 -15.77 26.64 -11.22
N LYS A 260 -16.08 25.34 -11.25
CA LYS A 260 -15.99 24.48 -10.07
C LYS A 260 -14.54 24.31 -9.62
N PHE A 261 -13.62 24.04 -10.55
CA PHE A 261 -12.19 23.90 -10.23
C PHE A 261 -11.62 25.16 -9.56
N ILE A 262 -12.00 26.35 -10.05
CA ILE A 262 -11.56 27.63 -9.45
C ILE A 262 -12.12 27.80 -8.04
N LYS A 263 -13.42 27.53 -7.84
CA LYS A 263 -14.07 27.63 -6.51
C LYS A 263 -13.44 26.69 -5.50
N ASP A 264 -13.24 25.44 -5.88
CA ASP A 264 -12.64 24.41 -5.03
C ASP A 264 -11.18 24.77 -4.68
N ALA A 265 -10.40 25.24 -5.67
CA ALA A 265 -9.02 25.67 -5.46
C ALA A 265 -8.90 26.86 -4.51
N VAL A 266 -9.74 27.89 -4.67
CA VAL A 266 -9.69 29.09 -3.80
C VAL A 266 -10.22 28.80 -2.40
N SER A 267 -11.30 28.04 -2.26
CA SER A 267 -11.81 27.60 -0.95
C SER A 267 -10.76 26.77 -0.21
N TRP A 268 -10.14 25.81 -0.89
CA TRP A 268 -9.05 25.01 -0.32
C TRP A 268 -7.85 25.87 0.10
N ALA A 269 -7.38 26.76 -0.76
CA ALA A 269 -6.22 27.61 -0.47
C ALA A 269 -6.50 28.58 0.69
N ALA A 270 -7.68 29.19 0.73
CA ALA A 270 -8.06 30.08 1.82
C ALA A 270 -8.21 29.33 3.15
N LYS A 271 -8.83 28.15 3.13
CA LYS A 271 -8.94 27.31 4.33
C LYS A 271 -7.56 26.91 4.85
N LEU A 272 -6.63 26.58 3.96
CA LEU A 272 -5.31 26.06 4.32
C LEU A 272 -4.33 27.17 4.74
N TYR A 273 -4.32 28.32 4.07
CA TYR A 273 -3.32 29.36 4.25
C TYR A 273 -3.83 30.64 4.94
N GLU A 274 -5.13 30.93 4.83
CA GLU A 274 -5.77 32.10 5.46
C GLU A 274 -6.56 31.69 6.73
N GLY A 275 -6.81 30.40 6.93
CA GLY A 275 -7.53 29.85 8.09
C GLY A 275 -9.05 30.06 8.04
N THR A 276 -9.59 30.51 6.90
CA THR A 276 -11.02 30.78 6.71
C THR A 276 -11.49 30.23 5.37
N ASP A 277 -12.67 29.62 5.34
CA ASP A 277 -13.31 29.21 4.10
C ASP A 277 -13.93 30.42 3.40
N ARG A 278 -13.48 30.71 2.17
CA ARG A 278 -14.06 31.75 1.31
C ARG A 278 -14.13 31.29 -0.13
N GLY A 279 -15.10 31.83 -0.86
CA GLY A 279 -15.13 31.71 -2.30
C GLY A 279 -14.17 32.69 -3.00
N PRO A 280 -13.92 32.48 -4.30
CA PRO A 280 -13.22 33.44 -5.14
C PRO A 280 -14.05 34.72 -5.31
N THR A 281 -13.37 35.86 -5.25
CA THR A 281 -13.92 37.16 -5.67
C THR A 281 -14.19 37.17 -7.19
N GLN A 282 -14.97 38.13 -7.66
CA GLN A 282 -15.24 38.27 -9.10
C GLN A 282 -13.96 38.52 -9.92
N ALA A 283 -12.96 39.19 -9.34
CA ALA A 283 -11.66 39.41 -9.96
C ALA A 283 -10.83 38.12 -10.02
N GLU A 284 -10.79 37.34 -8.94
CA GLU A 284 -10.12 36.02 -8.92
C GLU A 284 -10.80 35.05 -9.89
N MET A 285 -12.14 35.00 -9.93
CA MET A 285 -12.87 34.19 -10.90
C MET A 285 -12.45 34.51 -12.32
N LYS A 286 -12.51 35.78 -12.72
CA LYS A 286 -12.11 36.19 -14.08
C LYS A 286 -10.66 35.82 -14.39
N LYS A 287 -9.75 36.12 -13.47
CA LYS A 287 -8.31 35.83 -13.62
C LYS A 287 -8.05 34.34 -13.83
N TRP A 288 -8.66 33.48 -13.01
CA TRP A 288 -8.42 32.04 -13.10
C TRP A 288 -9.16 31.39 -14.27
N THR A 289 -10.29 31.94 -14.70
CA THR A 289 -10.94 31.54 -15.96
C THR A 289 -10.04 31.87 -17.16
N ASP A 290 -9.42 33.06 -17.19
CA ASP A 290 -8.48 33.44 -18.26
C ASP A 290 -7.24 32.52 -18.26
N PHE A 291 -6.71 32.20 -17.07
CA PHE A 291 -5.61 31.22 -16.92
C PHE A 291 -6.00 29.83 -17.43
N ALA A 292 -7.17 29.31 -17.06
CA ALA A 292 -7.65 28.00 -17.49
C ALA A 292 -7.85 27.95 -19.01
N ASN A 293 -8.44 29.00 -19.60
CA ASN A 293 -8.63 29.12 -21.05
C ASN A 293 -7.29 29.16 -21.80
N LYS A 294 -6.30 29.90 -21.27
CA LYS A 294 -4.94 29.94 -21.83
C LYS A 294 -4.28 28.57 -21.73
N THR A 295 -4.37 27.91 -20.58
CA THR A 295 -3.79 26.58 -20.34
C THR A 295 -4.38 25.53 -21.29
N MET A 296 -5.70 25.53 -21.50
CA MET A 296 -6.34 24.65 -22.47
C MET A 296 -5.97 24.97 -23.94
N ALA A 297 -5.62 26.21 -24.25
CA ALA A 297 -5.17 26.59 -25.60
C ALA A 297 -3.71 26.17 -25.84
N GLU A 298 -2.85 26.29 -24.82
CA GLU A 298 -1.44 25.88 -24.86
C GLU A 298 -1.28 24.35 -24.77
N HIS A 299 -2.22 23.67 -24.09
CA HIS A 299 -2.25 22.23 -23.89
C HIS A 299 -3.64 21.64 -24.24
N PRO A 300 -3.96 21.50 -25.53
CA PRO A 300 -5.28 21.04 -25.99
C PRO A 300 -5.59 19.58 -25.63
N ASP A 301 -4.58 18.81 -25.24
CA ASP A 301 -4.65 17.40 -24.83
C ASP A 301 -4.78 17.21 -23.31
N TYR A 302 -4.81 18.28 -22.52
CA TYR A 302 -5.00 18.17 -21.07
C TYR A 302 -6.34 17.53 -20.74
N SER A 303 -6.26 16.48 -19.91
CA SER A 303 -7.43 15.93 -19.26
C SER A 303 -8.03 16.96 -18.27
N PRO A 304 -9.33 16.85 -17.96
CA PRO A 304 -9.98 17.66 -16.93
C PRO A 304 -9.23 17.65 -15.59
N SER A 305 -8.67 16.49 -15.21
CA SER A 305 -7.89 16.33 -13.97
C SER A 305 -6.58 17.11 -13.98
N GLN A 306 -5.89 17.17 -15.13
CA GLN A 306 -4.67 17.95 -15.30
C GLN A 306 -4.97 19.45 -15.28
N LEU A 307 -6.09 19.87 -15.87
CA LEU A 307 -6.55 21.25 -15.80
C LEU A 307 -6.93 21.67 -14.37
N GLN A 308 -7.63 20.81 -13.63
CA GLN A 308 -7.95 21.04 -12.22
C GLN A 308 -6.68 21.21 -11.38
N ALA A 309 -5.71 20.31 -11.55
CA ALA A 309 -4.43 20.38 -10.84
C ALA A 309 -3.67 21.68 -11.18
N ALA A 310 -3.61 22.07 -12.46
CA ALA A 310 -2.95 23.30 -12.88
C ALA A 310 -3.60 24.56 -12.27
N ILE A 311 -4.94 24.61 -12.20
CA ILE A 311 -5.67 25.72 -11.56
C ILE A 311 -5.38 25.73 -10.04
N GLN A 312 -5.41 24.57 -9.39
CA GLN A 312 -5.15 24.46 -7.96
C GLN A 312 -3.71 24.87 -7.60
N ASP A 313 -2.74 24.43 -8.41
CA ASP A 313 -1.35 24.81 -8.25
C ASP A 313 -1.16 26.32 -8.45
N ALA A 314 -1.74 26.91 -9.51
CA ALA A 314 -1.59 28.34 -9.76
C ALA A 314 -2.24 29.22 -8.65
N VAL A 315 -3.40 28.82 -8.13
CA VAL A 315 -4.05 29.48 -6.98
C VAL A 315 -3.20 29.35 -5.72
N ARG A 316 -2.67 28.15 -5.44
CA ARG A 316 -1.75 27.91 -4.32
C ARG A 316 -0.50 28.79 -4.45
N ASP A 317 0.05 28.86 -5.65
CA ASP A 317 1.30 29.55 -5.92
C ASP A 317 1.15 31.06 -5.71
N GLU A 318 0.00 31.62 -6.06
CA GLU A 318 -0.33 33.02 -5.75
C GLU A 318 -0.44 33.30 -4.25
N VAL A 319 -1.13 32.43 -3.50
CA VAL A 319 -1.34 32.58 -2.06
C VAL A 319 -0.04 32.34 -1.27
N THR A 320 0.84 31.49 -1.77
CA THR A 320 2.12 31.13 -1.11
C THR A 320 3.33 31.93 -1.61
N GLY A 321 3.19 32.70 -2.69
CA GLY A 321 4.25 33.54 -3.26
C GLY A 321 5.20 32.82 -4.22
N ALA A 322 4.76 31.69 -4.80
CA ALA A 322 5.49 30.88 -5.78
C ALA A 322 5.34 31.38 -7.23
N THR A 323 5.75 32.62 -7.45
CA THR A 323 6.12 33.23 -8.75
C THR A 323 5.19 33.06 -9.96
N THR A 324 4.36 34.08 -10.18
CA THR A 324 4.31 34.83 -11.46
C THR A 324 4.24 36.33 -11.14
N GLY A 325 5.36 36.91 -10.71
CA GLY A 325 5.49 38.35 -10.47
C GLY A 325 6.35 38.72 -9.27
N GLY A 326 7.68 38.70 -9.43
CA GLY A 326 8.63 39.52 -8.64
C GLY A 326 8.75 39.34 -7.11
N GLY A 327 7.98 38.47 -6.45
CA GLY A 327 8.10 38.24 -5.00
C GLY A 327 9.21 37.23 -4.66
N GLN A 328 10.11 37.57 -3.74
CA GLN A 328 11.05 36.59 -3.18
C GLN A 328 10.33 35.59 -2.25
N PRO A 329 10.78 34.31 -2.17
CA PRO A 329 10.25 33.36 -1.21
C PRO A 329 10.38 33.87 0.23
N ASN A 330 9.36 33.65 1.05
CA ASN A 330 9.44 33.95 2.48
C ASN A 330 10.25 32.87 3.22
N TYR A 331 11.58 32.89 3.03
CA TYR A 331 12.52 31.92 3.62
C TYR A 331 12.33 31.77 5.13
N LYS A 332 12.05 32.89 5.81
CA LYS A 332 11.85 32.88 7.27
C LYS A 332 10.69 31.97 7.68
N LYS A 333 9.54 32.10 7.02
CA LYS A 333 8.37 31.27 7.31
C LYS A 333 8.65 29.79 7.03
N LEU A 334 9.23 29.46 5.89
CA LEU A 334 9.58 28.07 5.52
C LEU A 334 10.53 27.42 6.54
N ILE A 335 11.52 28.18 7.02
CA ILE A 335 12.49 27.69 8.00
C ILE A 335 11.85 27.56 9.39
N ASP A 336 11.04 28.55 9.81
CA ASP A 336 10.33 28.50 11.09
C ASP A 336 9.34 27.32 11.14
N ASP A 337 8.62 27.05 10.04
CA ASP A 337 7.71 25.90 9.93
C ASP A 337 8.47 24.57 9.98
N ALA A 338 9.58 24.45 9.24
CA ALA A 338 10.44 23.26 9.24
C ALA A 338 11.05 22.97 10.64
N VAL A 339 11.56 23.99 11.32
CA VAL A 339 12.14 23.85 12.67
C VAL A 339 11.06 23.57 13.70
N SER A 340 9.90 24.22 13.60
CA SER A 340 8.75 23.95 14.47
C SER A 340 8.28 22.50 14.35
N TRP A 341 8.14 22.00 13.12
CA TRP A 341 7.76 20.61 12.88
C TRP A 341 8.82 19.63 13.42
N ALA A 342 10.10 19.83 13.07
CA ALA A 342 11.16 18.92 13.46
C ALA A 342 11.39 18.91 14.98
N SER A 343 11.33 20.06 15.65
CA SER A 343 11.44 20.13 17.11
C SER A 343 10.26 19.47 17.81
N GLN A 344 9.02 19.67 17.32
CA GLN A 344 7.86 18.95 17.83
C GLN A 344 8.03 17.43 17.68
N ALA A 345 8.54 16.97 16.53
CA ALA A 345 8.69 15.55 16.23
C ALA A 345 9.82 14.86 17.03
N TYR A 346 10.97 15.51 17.23
CA TYR A 346 12.16 14.87 17.83
C TYR A 346 12.53 15.37 19.22
N GLN A 347 12.09 16.56 19.60
CA GLN A 347 12.39 17.18 20.91
C GLN A 347 11.15 17.25 21.81
N GLY A 348 9.97 16.87 21.29
CA GLY A 348 8.71 16.81 22.03
C GLY A 348 8.03 18.16 22.26
N ALA A 349 8.60 19.26 21.75
CA ALA A 349 8.04 20.59 21.84
C ALA A 349 8.43 21.43 20.62
N SER A 350 7.43 22.07 20.01
CA SER A 350 7.61 23.04 18.94
C SER A 350 8.38 24.26 19.45
N ARG A 351 9.35 24.71 18.66
CA ARG A 351 10.04 25.99 18.84
C ARG A 351 10.26 26.69 17.51
N THR A 352 10.54 27.99 17.59
CA THR A 352 10.97 28.79 16.43
C THR A 352 12.45 28.55 16.10
N ALA A 353 12.84 28.87 14.88
CA ALA A 353 14.24 28.81 14.46
C ALA A 353 15.06 29.91 15.15
N THR A 354 16.25 29.55 15.63
CA THR A 354 17.21 30.53 16.12
C THR A 354 17.77 31.37 14.97
N PRO A 355 18.30 32.58 15.22
CA PRO A 355 18.91 33.40 14.15
C PRO A 355 19.99 32.67 13.36
N ALA A 356 20.80 31.83 14.03
CA ALA A 356 21.84 31.04 13.38
C ALA A 356 21.28 29.94 12.45
N GLU A 357 20.17 29.30 12.85
CA GLU A 357 19.46 28.32 12.02
C GLU A 357 18.81 29.00 10.81
N VAL A 358 18.18 30.17 11.00
CA VAL A 358 17.62 30.96 9.90
C VAL A 358 18.71 31.31 8.87
N ASP A 359 19.87 31.77 9.32
CA ASP A 359 20.98 32.08 8.42
C ASP A 359 21.53 30.84 7.70
N LYS A 360 21.72 29.73 8.42
CA LYS A 360 22.18 28.45 7.88
C LYS A 360 21.25 27.94 6.77
N TRP A 361 19.96 27.87 7.06
CA TRP A 361 18.96 27.30 6.15
C TRP A 361 18.60 28.24 5.01
N THR A 362 18.73 29.56 5.21
CA THR A 362 18.62 30.53 4.11
C THR A 362 19.75 30.36 3.09
N LYS A 363 20.98 30.11 3.54
CA LYS A 363 22.11 29.82 2.63
C LYS A 363 21.90 28.52 1.87
N PHE A 364 21.43 27.47 2.54
CA PHE A 364 21.07 26.20 1.91
C PHE A 364 19.97 26.37 0.84
N ALA A 365 18.89 27.08 1.17
CA ALA A 365 17.78 27.33 0.24
C ALA A 365 18.23 28.10 -1.02
N LYS A 366 19.07 29.12 -0.84
CA LYS A 366 19.66 29.88 -1.97
C LYS A 366 20.58 29.01 -2.83
N ALA A 367 21.39 28.14 -2.23
CA ALA A 367 22.23 27.21 -2.98
C ALA A 367 21.38 26.22 -3.80
N LYS A 368 20.29 25.70 -3.22
CA LYS A 368 19.36 24.80 -3.92
C LYS A 368 18.66 25.45 -5.10
N LEU A 369 18.24 26.71 -4.95
CA LEU A 369 17.68 27.49 -6.06
C LEU A 369 18.72 27.85 -7.13
N ALA A 370 19.99 27.99 -6.76
CA ALA A 370 21.06 28.20 -7.74
C ALA A 370 21.37 26.91 -8.53
N GLU A 371 21.29 25.74 -7.88
CA GLU A 371 21.46 24.42 -8.51
C GLU A 371 20.27 24.06 -9.41
N ASN A 372 19.05 24.46 -9.04
CA ASN A 372 17.84 24.23 -9.82
C ASN A 372 16.93 25.48 -9.77
N PRO A 373 17.09 26.42 -10.73
CA PRO A 373 16.31 27.66 -10.77
C PRO A 373 14.80 27.46 -10.93
N ASP A 374 14.37 26.33 -11.48
CA ASP A 374 12.96 26.00 -11.72
C ASP A 374 12.32 25.23 -10.54
N MET A 375 13.03 25.09 -9.41
CA MET A 375 12.53 24.41 -8.22
C MET A 375 11.34 25.17 -7.62
N THR A 376 10.20 24.48 -7.47
CA THR A 376 9.00 25.09 -6.89
C THR A 376 9.18 25.35 -5.39
N PRO A 377 8.49 26.33 -4.79
CA PRO A 377 8.57 26.57 -3.35
C PRO A 377 8.10 25.40 -2.48
N SER A 378 7.22 24.52 -2.98
CA SER A 378 6.88 23.27 -2.30
C SER A 378 8.07 22.31 -2.25
N GLN A 379 8.79 22.17 -3.38
CA GLN A 379 10.03 21.39 -3.44
C GLN A 379 11.12 22.00 -2.56
N LEU A 380 11.25 23.33 -2.55
CA LEU A 380 12.19 24.05 -1.70
C LEU A 380 11.85 23.90 -0.21
N SER A 381 10.57 24.03 0.15
CA SER A 381 10.06 23.83 1.52
C SER A 381 10.32 22.40 2.01
N SER A 382 10.05 21.41 1.15
CA SER A 382 10.33 20.00 1.44
C SER A 382 11.83 19.78 1.63
N ALA A 383 12.66 20.32 0.74
CA ALA A 383 14.12 20.21 0.85
C ALA A 383 14.67 20.88 2.12
N ILE A 384 14.13 22.03 2.54
CA ILE A 384 14.49 22.68 3.81
C ILE A 384 14.03 21.81 5.00
N THR A 385 12.81 21.28 4.95
CA THR A 385 12.25 20.43 6.01
C THR A 385 13.06 19.15 6.19
N ASP A 386 13.41 18.48 5.09
CA ASP A 386 14.28 17.31 5.09
C ASP A 386 15.66 17.65 5.66
N ALA A 387 16.29 18.72 5.20
CA ALA A 387 17.60 19.11 5.70
C ALA A 387 17.60 19.47 7.20
N VAL A 388 16.56 20.17 7.69
CA VAL A 388 16.36 20.48 9.10
C VAL A 388 16.13 19.21 9.92
N ARG A 389 15.28 18.29 9.42
CA ARG A 389 15.02 17.00 10.04
C ARG A 389 16.31 16.20 10.18
N ASP A 390 17.11 16.16 9.13
CA ASP A 390 18.29 15.31 9.06
C ASP A 390 19.43 15.88 9.93
N ASP A 391 19.55 17.20 10.04
CA ASP A 391 20.42 17.88 10.99
C ASP A 391 20.02 17.60 12.44
N MET A 392 18.72 17.68 12.77
CA MET A 392 18.21 17.40 14.12
C MET A 392 18.35 15.92 14.53
N ARG A 393 18.23 15.00 13.57
CA ARG A 393 18.43 13.56 13.80
C ARG A 393 19.91 13.15 13.78
N GLY A 394 20.83 14.04 13.42
CA GLY A 394 22.26 13.73 13.27
C GLY A 394 22.59 12.80 12.09
N VAL A 395 21.72 12.73 11.08
CA VAL A 395 21.80 11.82 9.91
C VAL A 395 21.96 12.55 8.57
N GLY A 396 21.96 13.88 8.55
CA GLY A 396 22.12 14.68 7.32
C GLY A 396 23.56 14.81 6.81
N GLY A 397 24.53 14.24 7.52
CA GLY A 397 25.94 14.24 7.12
C GLY A 397 26.32 13.04 6.25
N PRO A 398 27.45 13.10 5.52
CA PRO A 398 27.99 11.92 4.84
C PRO A 398 28.15 10.76 5.83
N ALA A 399 27.91 9.51 5.41
CA ALA A 399 27.98 8.34 6.29
C ALA A 399 29.29 8.22 7.10
N ALA A 400 30.39 8.80 6.61
CA ALA A 400 31.66 8.87 7.32
C ALA A 400 31.61 9.69 8.64
N SER A 401 30.67 10.63 8.79
CA SER A 401 30.46 11.41 10.01
C SER A 401 29.36 10.85 10.93
N ALA A 402 28.82 9.67 10.62
CA ALA A 402 27.73 9.08 11.40
C ALA A 402 28.16 8.71 12.83
N PRO A 403 27.33 9.00 13.86
CA PRO A 403 27.59 8.60 15.25
C PRO A 403 27.28 7.10 15.46
N LEU A 404 28.10 6.21 14.89
CA LEU A 404 27.85 4.76 14.84
C LEU A 404 27.59 4.12 16.21
N GLU A 405 28.30 4.55 17.25
CA GLU A 405 28.09 4.05 18.61
C GLU A 405 26.67 4.33 19.10
N GLN A 406 26.14 5.53 18.83
CA GLN A 406 24.78 5.88 19.19
C GLN A 406 23.77 5.05 18.39
N PHE A 407 24.00 4.85 17.09
CA PHE A 407 23.13 4.02 16.25
C PHE A 407 23.09 2.56 16.74
N VAL A 408 24.21 2.00 17.17
CA VAL A 408 24.24 0.65 17.76
C VAL A 408 23.45 0.62 19.08
N LYS A 409 23.64 1.60 19.97
CA LYS A 409 22.87 1.67 21.23
C LYS A 409 21.36 1.77 20.98
N ASP A 410 20.95 2.62 20.05
CA ASP A 410 19.54 2.80 19.67
C ASP A 410 18.95 1.52 19.06
N ALA A 411 19.70 0.84 18.17
CA ALA A 411 19.28 -0.41 17.57
C ALA A 411 19.09 -1.51 18.62
N PHE A 412 20.02 -1.65 19.58
CA PHE A 412 19.90 -2.65 20.65
C PHE A 412 18.69 -2.37 21.56
N LYS A 413 18.46 -1.11 21.92
CA LYS A 413 17.26 -0.72 22.68
C LYS A 413 15.98 -1.15 21.94
N TRP A 414 15.85 -0.75 20.68
CA TRP A 414 14.64 -0.98 19.89
C TRP A 414 14.39 -2.46 19.56
N VAL A 415 15.43 -3.19 19.11
CA VAL A 415 15.29 -4.61 18.73
C VAL A 415 14.96 -5.48 19.95
N PHE A 416 15.59 -5.25 21.10
CA PHE A 416 15.34 -6.08 22.29
C PHE A 416 14.00 -5.76 22.98
N GLU A 417 13.54 -4.51 22.88
CA GLU A 417 12.19 -4.14 23.31
C GLU A 417 11.14 -4.89 22.49
N LEU A 418 11.26 -4.87 21.15
CA LEU A 418 10.26 -5.46 20.26
C LEU A 418 10.31 -6.99 20.18
N TYR A 419 11.50 -7.59 20.14
CA TYR A 419 11.65 -9.01 19.80
C TYR A 419 11.95 -9.92 20.99
N GLU A 420 12.44 -9.36 22.11
CA GLU A 420 12.73 -10.11 23.34
C GLU A 420 11.85 -9.66 24.52
N GLY A 421 10.90 -8.75 24.28
CA GLY A 421 9.99 -8.24 25.31
C GLY A 421 10.72 -7.52 26.46
N THR A 422 11.88 -6.94 26.18
CA THR A 422 12.66 -6.23 27.20
C THR A 422 11.90 -4.96 27.61
N PRO A 423 11.66 -4.73 28.92
CA PRO A 423 10.93 -3.53 29.37
C PRO A 423 11.61 -2.23 28.90
N SER A 424 10.81 -1.27 28.43
CA SER A 424 11.31 0.01 27.90
C SER A 424 11.98 0.89 28.96
N ASP A 425 11.67 0.67 30.24
CA ASP A 425 12.30 1.30 31.42
C ASP A 425 13.65 0.68 31.79
N LYS A 426 13.97 -0.52 31.27
CA LYS A 426 15.25 -1.23 31.47
C LYS A 426 15.76 -1.79 30.15
N PRO A 427 16.11 -0.92 29.19
CA PRO A 427 16.53 -1.35 27.86
C PRO A 427 17.83 -2.14 27.94
N ARG A 428 17.95 -3.17 27.09
CA ARG A 428 19.19 -3.93 26.93
C ARG A 428 20.22 -3.04 26.26
N LEU A 429 21.29 -2.70 26.99
CA LEU A 429 22.43 -1.98 26.43
C LEU A 429 23.41 -2.97 25.77
N PRO A 430 24.03 -2.59 24.63
CA PRO A 430 25.09 -3.39 24.05
C PRO A 430 26.34 -3.35 24.92
N THR A 431 27.12 -4.44 24.88
CA THR A 431 28.48 -4.48 25.44
C THR A 431 29.45 -3.68 24.58
N ASP A 432 30.62 -3.32 25.13
CA ASP A 432 31.69 -2.64 24.36
C ASP A 432 32.11 -3.43 23.13
N ARG A 433 32.11 -4.76 23.23
CA ARG A 433 32.41 -5.65 22.11
C ARG A 433 31.36 -5.57 21.02
N GLU A 434 30.08 -5.60 21.38
CA GLU A 434 28.98 -5.46 20.42
C GLU A 434 29.01 -4.09 19.73
N ILE A 435 29.25 -3.01 20.49
CA ILE A 435 29.43 -1.67 19.92
C ILE A 435 30.55 -1.67 18.88
N ARG A 436 31.72 -2.21 19.24
CA ARG A 436 32.89 -2.25 18.37
C ARG A 436 32.62 -3.07 17.10
N ASP A 437 32.10 -4.28 17.24
CA ASP A 437 31.96 -5.22 16.14
C ASP A 437 30.83 -4.79 15.18
N TRP A 438 29.70 -4.25 15.70
CA TRP A 438 28.64 -3.66 14.86
C TRP A 438 29.08 -2.35 14.18
N SER A 439 29.89 -1.52 14.85
CA SER A 439 30.46 -0.33 14.22
C SER A 439 31.42 -0.70 13.08
N ASN A 440 32.23 -1.76 13.25
CA ASN A 440 33.10 -2.25 12.20
C ASN A 440 32.32 -2.83 11.03
N TYR A 441 31.25 -3.60 11.30
CA TYR A 441 30.33 -4.06 10.27
C TYR A 441 29.75 -2.90 9.45
N ALA A 442 29.24 -1.84 10.10
CA ALA A 442 28.72 -0.66 9.41
C ALA A 442 29.78 0.02 8.53
N ARG A 443 31.02 0.14 9.01
CA ARG A 443 32.15 0.67 8.23
C ARG A 443 32.50 -0.22 7.03
N GLU A 444 32.40 -1.53 7.16
CA GLU A 444 32.61 -2.45 6.04
C GLU A 444 31.50 -2.34 4.99
N GLN A 445 30.25 -2.14 5.40
CA GLN A 445 29.14 -1.89 4.47
C GLN A 445 29.33 -0.56 3.73
N LEU A 446 29.81 0.49 4.40
CA LEU A 446 30.16 1.75 3.76
C LEU A 446 31.30 1.61 2.74
N LYS A 447 32.30 0.74 3.01
CA LYS A 447 33.36 0.45 2.03
C LYS A 447 32.83 -0.26 0.78
N LYS A 448 31.85 -1.15 0.95
CA LYS A 448 31.21 -1.87 -0.16
C LYS A 448 30.28 -0.97 -0.97
N ASN A 449 29.58 -0.06 -0.29
CA ASN A 449 28.61 0.87 -0.86
C ASN A 449 28.93 2.31 -0.40
N PRO A 450 29.81 3.05 -1.10
CA PRO A 450 30.26 4.38 -0.67
C PRO A 450 29.16 5.46 -0.65
N ASN A 451 28.04 5.22 -1.34
CA ASN A 451 26.94 6.18 -1.47
C ASN A 451 25.91 6.08 -0.32
N LEU A 452 26.13 5.22 0.68
CA LEU A 452 25.21 5.11 1.82
C LEU A 452 25.18 6.43 2.60
N THR A 453 23.98 6.82 3.04
CA THR A 453 23.76 7.91 3.97
C THR A 453 23.91 7.42 5.42
N ALA A 454 23.93 8.34 6.39
CA ALA A 454 23.92 7.95 7.80
C ALA A 454 22.61 7.25 8.20
N GLU A 455 21.48 7.59 7.56
CA GLU A 455 20.20 6.88 7.74
C GLU A 455 20.27 5.45 7.19
N ASP A 456 20.88 5.26 6.01
CA ASP A 456 21.09 3.92 5.47
C ASP A 456 21.96 3.07 6.41
N LEU A 457 23.02 3.64 6.98
CA LEU A 457 23.85 2.93 7.97
C LEU A 457 23.09 2.58 9.24
N LYS A 458 22.21 3.47 9.73
CA LYS A 458 21.33 3.17 10.86
C LYS A 458 20.40 2.01 10.55
N SER A 459 19.82 1.98 9.35
CA SER A 459 18.96 0.89 8.89
C SER A 459 19.74 -0.43 8.79
N VAL A 460 20.92 -0.40 8.16
CA VAL A 460 21.83 -1.54 8.02
C VAL A 460 22.21 -2.17 9.37
N ILE A 461 22.48 -1.34 10.39
CA ILE A 461 22.77 -1.82 11.74
C ILE A 461 21.53 -2.44 12.37
N THR A 462 20.37 -1.79 12.24
CA THR A 462 19.11 -2.24 12.88
C THR A 462 18.61 -3.56 12.27
N ASP A 463 18.55 -3.64 10.94
CA ASP A 463 18.12 -4.84 10.21
C ASP A 463 19.13 -5.98 10.36
N GLY A 464 20.42 -5.64 10.35
CA GLY A 464 21.49 -6.58 10.67
C GLY A 464 21.32 -7.16 12.06
N LEU A 465 21.09 -6.34 13.08
CA LEU A 465 20.90 -6.79 14.44
C LEU A 465 19.67 -7.66 14.61
N ARG A 466 18.55 -7.27 14.00
CA ARG A 466 17.32 -8.07 13.96
C ARG A 466 17.57 -9.45 13.33
N THR A 467 18.28 -9.48 12.21
CA THR A 467 18.61 -10.73 11.51
C THR A 467 19.55 -11.60 12.34
N ALA A 468 20.59 -11.01 12.92
CA ALA A 468 21.53 -11.69 13.82
C ALA A 468 20.81 -12.29 15.04
N LEU A 469 19.87 -11.56 15.63
CA LEU A 469 19.03 -12.04 16.72
C LEU A 469 18.13 -13.19 16.26
N GLY A 470 17.54 -13.09 15.07
CA GLY A 470 16.74 -14.15 14.47
C GLY A 470 17.54 -15.42 14.20
N ASN A 471 18.82 -15.29 13.83
CA ASN A 471 19.74 -16.38 13.51
C ASN A 471 20.44 -16.99 14.73
N ARG A 472 20.47 -16.29 15.87
CA ARG A 472 20.92 -16.82 17.17
C ARG A 472 20.04 -17.98 17.61
#